data_AF-A0A524QVJ6-F1
#
_entry.id   AF-A0A524QVJ6-F1
#
_cell.length_a   1.000
_cell.length_b   1.000
_cell.length_c   1.000
_cell.angle_alpha   90.00
_cell.angle_beta   90.00
_cell.angle_gamma   90.00
#
_symmetry.space_group_name_H-M   'P 1'
#
loop_
_entity.id
_entity.type
_entity.pdbx_description
1 polymer ?
#
loop_
_entity_poly.entity_id
_entity_poly.type
_entity_poly.pdbx_seq_one_letter_code
_entity_poly.pdbx_strand_id
1 'polypeptide(L)'
;YDDKDVSFSPDGLKIAFSSDRPAASDRANNFKYGTYNIFILDVATGTMDTVTHENGVCRYPTWAPDGHKLCYVSNLNGIDNLYVKEFDNDGESFAVTNVLTGITSPSWSPQGDQIAFSAFFKGGYDVYLMKEIKPVTANGTPLALTKFAAGTMTAELAKVEAPVESSDSTLNEKGKDEFPRSGDDYPDYVFTPPPPDVSRGPLEAPDTTYVAAKVHEEDGRDTLYTKLPSGEYKIKKYRAKFSPDYVSGGVSYDPFYGLRGQSFVVVSDFLGNHQFFISTDLVNSISQSNLQIIYLNNTHRVDFGVGIFHNKNYFIDPTDRLFSDRTYGALAMVNYPFSMYKRLQIDFSQVYIDRVYYDPPYDDSNNDVSTASLSLINDTVLWGLTGPLNGNRWKLAFERSIPIANRSRDYWAVEGDYRKYWHLSGLYSVALRVAGGASYGSDKKTYYLGGTTNYIGSTQTNNDVYSVQGFYFSKIITPLRGYDYFEFQGSKFAVVNLEFRYPFIEYFAMAFPLPLTIQQLTGAVFYDVGATWNRNSEFKGAGGGDQTRLLGIKSGFGLGARVNLGIFLLRYDLGWGWDLLHTTVPHHYFSFGAEF
;
A
#
# COMPACT_ATOMS: atom_id res chain seq x y z
N TYR A 1 17.34 -29.82 10.88
CA TYR A 1 16.14 -30.04 10.06
C TYR A 1 15.21 -28.88 10.31
N ASP A 2 14.55 -28.38 9.28
CA ASP A 2 13.48 -27.41 9.37
C ASP A 2 12.14 -28.15 9.45
N ASP A 3 11.44 -28.03 10.57
CA ASP A 3 10.17 -28.72 10.84
C ASP A 3 9.06 -27.67 10.89
N LYS A 4 8.05 -27.77 10.02
CA LYS A 4 6.99 -26.75 9.88
C LYS A 4 5.64 -27.35 9.48
N ASP A 5 4.64 -26.48 9.32
CA ASP A 5 3.28 -26.83 8.89
C ASP A 5 2.62 -27.92 9.76
N VAL A 6 2.63 -27.73 11.09
CA VAL A 6 2.17 -28.74 12.06
C VAL A 6 0.65 -28.94 12.01
N SER A 7 0.20 -30.20 12.03
CA SER A 7 -1.20 -30.60 12.12
C SER A 7 -1.38 -31.77 13.08
N PHE A 8 -2.23 -31.60 14.10
CA PHE A 8 -2.59 -32.67 15.03
C PHE A 8 -3.67 -33.57 14.42
N SER A 9 -3.56 -34.88 14.66
CA SER A 9 -4.68 -35.80 14.40
C SER A 9 -5.88 -35.43 15.29
N PRO A 10 -7.12 -35.76 14.87
CA PRO A 10 -8.33 -35.39 15.62
C PRO A 10 -8.38 -35.90 17.07
N ASP A 11 -7.73 -37.04 17.32
CA ASP A 11 -7.57 -37.66 18.65
C ASP A 11 -6.40 -37.08 19.48
N GLY A 12 -5.55 -36.24 18.87
CA GLY A 12 -4.38 -35.64 19.50
C GLY A 12 -3.21 -36.60 19.73
N LEU A 13 -3.28 -37.84 19.24
CA LEU A 13 -2.25 -38.85 19.47
C LEU A 13 -1.09 -38.78 18.47
N LYS A 14 -1.30 -38.12 17.33
CA LYS A 14 -0.32 -38.01 16.25
C LYS A 14 -0.15 -36.56 15.79
N ILE A 15 1.05 -36.22 15.33
CA ILE A 15 1.38 -34.92 14.76
C ILE A 15 1.94 -35.14 13.35
N ALA A 16 1.26 -34.62 12.34
CA ALA A 16 1.80 -34.51 10.98
C ALA A 16 2.53 -33.18 10.80
N PHE A 17 3.67 -33.18 10.11
CA PHE A 17 4.45 -31.97 9.83
C PHE A 17 5.31 -32.16 8.58
N SER A 18 5.73 -31.06 7.95
CA SER A 18 6.68 -31.09 6.84
C SER A 18 8.10 -30.90 7.36
N SER A 19 9.06 -31.68 6.84
CA SER A 19 10.48 -31.61 7.25
C SER A 19 11.43 -31.86 6.10
N ASP A 20 12.56 -31.16 6.08
CA ASP A 20 13.69 -31.35 5.13
C ASP A 20 14.62 -32.51 5.52
N ARG A 21 14.24 -33.28 6.54
CA ARG A 21 14.96 -34.48 6.96
C ARG A 21 14.97 -35.54 5.84
N PRO A 22 16.08 -36.25 5.62
CA PRO A 22 16.10 -37.37 4.70
C PRO A 22 15.06 -38.42 5.11
N ALA A 23 14.15 -38.78 4.18
CA ALA A 23 13.16 -39.83 4.39
C ALA A 23 13.82 -41.20 4.69
N ALA A 24 15.07 -41.40 4.26
CA ALA A 24 15.96 -42.47 4.69
C ALA A 24 17.10 -41.86 5.53
N SER A 25 16.90 -41.65 6.82
CA SER A 25 17.94 -41.08 7.68
C SER A 25 18.87 -42.17 8.23
N ASP A 26 20.12 -42.16 7.76
CA ASP A 26 21.27 -42.75 8.45
C ASP A 26 21.74 -41.88 9.62
N ARG A 27 22.33 -42.54 10.62
CA ARG A 27 22.72 -42.04 11.96
C ARG A 27 23.43 -40.66 11.99
N ALA A 28 23.06 -39.90 13.01
CA ALA A 28 23.66 -38.79 13.79
C ALA A 28 24.89 -37.96 13.32
N ASN A 29 25.71 -38.37 12.35
CA ASN A 29 26.99 -37.70 12.05
C ASN A 29 27.15 -37.25 10.59
N ASN A 30 26.07 -37.18 9.79
CA ASN A 30 26.12 -36.68 8.42
C ASN A 30 24.83 -35.94 8.03
N PHE A 31 24.76 -34.63 8.27
CA PHE A 31 23.59 -33.81 7.93
C PHE A 31 23.49 -33.60 6.41
N LYS A 32 22.74 -34.46 5.72
CA LYS A 32 22.28 -34.19 4.35
C LYS A 32 20.89 -33.54 4.42
N TYR A 33 20.72 -32.39 3.79
CA TYR A 33 19.41 -31.76 3.62
C TYR A 33 18.70 -32.41 2.43
N GLY A 34 17.46 -32.87 2.62
CA GLY A 34 16.61 -33.47 1.59
C GLY A 34 15.58 -32.47 1.03
N THR A 35 14.67 -32.97 0.19
CA THR A 35 13.42 -32.26 -0.14
C THR A 35 12.43 -32.40 1.03
N TYR A 36 11.51 -31.44 1.18
CA TYR A 36 10.49 -31.56 2.23
C TYR A 36 9.60 -32.77 1.99
N ASN A 37 9.43 -33.58 3.02
CA ASN A 37 8.49 -34.69 3.07
C ASN A 37 7.56 -34.52 4.28
N ILE A 38 6.44 -35.24 4.26
CA ILE A 38 5.51 -35.28 5.39
C ILE A 38 5.92 -36.40 6.34
N PHE A 39 6.00 -36.08 7.63
CA PHE A 39 6.29 -37.00 8.72
C PHE A 39 5.12 -37.03 9.69
N ILE A 40 4.93 -38.17 10.35
CA ILE A 40 4.00 -38.32 11.47
C ILE A 40 4.78 -38.73 12.71
N LEU A 41 4.60 -37.98 13.80
CA LEU A 41 5.12 -38.28 15.13
C LEU A 41 4.00 -38.85 16.00
N ASP A 42 4.24 -39.99 16.63
CA ASP A 42 3.43 -40.49 17.74
C ASP A 42 3.80 -39.72 19.01
N VAL A 43 2.80 -39.09 19.65
CA VAL A 43 3.00 -38.19 20.79
C VAL A 43 3.42 -38.97 22.05
N ALA A 44 2.94 -40.21 22.22
CA ALA A 44 3.19 -40.98 23.42
C ALA A 44 4.56 -41.66 23.41
N THR A 45 4.96 -42.20 22.27
CA THR A 45 6.22 -42.96 22.14
C THR A 45 7.38 -42.11 21.64
N GLY A 46 7.09 -40.97 20.99
CA GLY A 46 8.08 -40.17 20.28
C GLY A 46 8.59 -40.84 19.00
N THR A 47 7.98 -41.95 18.56
CA THR A 47 8.35 -42.62 17.31
C THR A 47 7.84 -41.85 16.12
N MET A 48 8.57 -41.89 15.01
CA MET A 48 8.28 -41.07 13.86
C MET A 48 8.37 -41.86 12.57
N ASP A 49 7.33 -41.73 11.75
CA ASP A 49 7.19 -42.39 10.47
C ASP A 49 7.17 -41.35 9.35
N THR A 50 7.71 -41.73 8.20
CA THR A 50 7.67 -40.89 6.99
C THR A 50 6.43 -41.27 6.19
N VAL A 51 5.60 -40.29 5.82
CA VAL A 51 4.35 -40.50 5.06
C VAL A 51 4.60 -40.44 3.57
N THR A 52 5.51 -39.56 3.12
CA THR A 52 5.83 -39.35 1.72
C THR A 52 7.29 -39.70 1.44
N HIS A 53 7.53 -40.42 0.36
CA HIS A 53 8.87 -40.75 -0.15
C HIS A 53 9.06 -40.22 -1.58
N GLU A 54 8.42 -39.10 -1.88
CA GLU A 54 8.31 -38.57 -3.23
C GLU A 54 9.53 -37.74 -3.64
N ASN A 55 9.84 -37.71 -4.94
CA ASN A 55 10.84 -36.80 -5.50
C ASN A 55 10.38 -35.32 -5.51
N GLY A 56 9.12 -35.07 -5.16
CA GLY A 56 8.53 -33.75 -4.98
C GLY A 56 8.83 -33.16 -3.60
N VAL A 57 8.37 -31.92 -3.42
CA VAL A 57 8.35 -31.18 -2.17
C VAL A 57 6.94 -31.26 -1.62
N CYS A 58 6.79 -31.88 -0.44
CA CYS A 58 5.51 -32.04 0.23
C CYS A 58 5.40 -31.09 1.44
N ARG A 59 4.30 -30.33 1.54
CA ARG A 59 4.08 -29.27 2.55
C ARG A 59 2.62 -29.21 2.99
N TYR A 60 2.34 -28.44 4.04
CA TYR A 60 0.98 -28.16 4.53
C TYR A 60 0.12 -29.42 4.80
N PRO A 61 0.59 -30.39 5.61
CA PRO A 61 -0.24 -31.53 5.98
C PRO A 61 -1.42 -31.07 6.82
N THR A 62 -2.59 -31.65 6.57
CA THR A 62 -3.81 -31.39 7.32
C THR A 62 -4.64 -32.67 7.44
N TRP A 63 -4.94 -33.06 8.69
CA TRP A 63 -5.73 -34.23 8.99
C TRP A 63 -7.21 -34.01 8.66
N ALA A 64 -7.84 -35.01 8.05
CA ALA A 64 -9.28 -35.06 7.97
C ALA A 64 -9.87 -35.24 9.39
N PRO A 65 -11.08 -34.72 9.67
CA PRO A 65 -11.71 -34.82 10.99
C PRO A 65 -11.94 -36.26 11.48
N ASP A 66 -12.00 -37.22 10.55
CA ASP A 66 -12.15 -38.65 10.83
C ASP A 66 -10.82 -39.31 11.27
N GLY A 67 -9.67 -38.67 11.04
CA GLY A 67 -8.34 -39.21 11.35
C GLY A 67 -7.85 -40.29 10.38
N HIS A 68 -8.66 -40.65 9.38
CA HIS A 68 -8.35 -41.72 8.41
C HIS A 68 -7.65 -41.19 7.16
N LYS A 69 -7.67 -39.87 6.94
CA LYS A 69 -7.05 -39.22 5.77
C LYS A 69 -6.14 -38.07 6.15
N LEU A 70 -5.10 -37.87 5.34
CA LEU A 70 -4.21 -36.72 5.39
C LEU A 70 -4.18 -36.04 4.02
N CYS A 71 -4.49 -34.75 3.97
CA CYS A 71 -4.29 -33.92 2.79
C CYS A 71 -2.97 -33.16 2.93
N TYR A 72 -2.26 -32.96 1.82
CA TYR A 72 -1.05 -32.15 1.77
C TYR A 72 -0.84 -31.59 0.36
N VAL A 73 0.05 -30.62 0.23
CA VAL A 73 0.46 -30.04 -1.06
C VAL A 73 1.74 -30.74 -1.52
N SER A 74 1.78 -31.24 -2.76
CA SER A 74 2.99 -31.78 -3.39
C SER A 74 3.18 -31.21 -4.78
N ASN A 75 4.44 -30.94 -5.14
CA ASN A 75 4.83 -30.45 -6.47
C ASN A 75 5.43 -31.55 -7.36
N LEU A 76 5.06 -32.81 -7.12
CA LEU A 76 5.62 -33.99 -7.81
C LEU A 76 5.62 -33.88 -9.35
N ASN A 77 4.60 -33.25 -9.95
CA ASN A 77 4.54 -33.02 -11.40
C ASN A 77 5.15 -31.69 -11.88
N GLY A 78 5.73 -30.91 -10.96
CA GLY A 78 6.28 -29.57 -11.19
C GLY A 78 5.36 -28.42 -10.80
N ILE A 79 4.13 -28.69 -10.37
CA ILE A 79 3.16 -27.68 -9.92
C ILE A 79 2.55 -28.12 -8.59
N ASP A 80 2.37 -27.18 -7.67
CA ASP A 80 1.78 -27.44 -6.36
C ASP A 80 0.32 -27.90 -6.49
N ASN A 81 0.06 -29.16 -6.13
CA ASN A 81 -1.26 -29.78 -6.16
C ASN A 81 -1.61 -30.41 -4.82
N LEU A 82 -2.91 -30.56 -4.54
CA LEU A 82 -3.40 -31.29 -3.38
C LEU A 82 -3.32 -32.79 -3.62
N TYR A 83 -2.77 -33.48 -2.64
CA TYR A 83 -2.71 -34.93 -2.55
C TYR A 83 -3.41 -35.39 -1.28
N VAL A 84 -4.06 -36.55 -1.36
CA VAL A 84 -4.70 -37.20 -0.23
C VAL A 84 -4.05 -38.57 -0.02
N LYS A 85 -3.67 -38.85 1.22
CA LYS A 85 -3.28 -40.17 1.71
C LYS A 85 -4.43 -40.72 2.57
N GLU A 86 -4.87 -41.93 2.25
CA GLU A 86 -5.80 -42.69 3.10
C GLU A 86 -5.02 -43.77 3.84
N PHE A 87 -5.19 -43.86 5.16
CA PHE A 87 -4.42 -44.80 5.99
C PHE A 87 -5.05 -46.19 6.08
N ASP A 88 -6.34 -46.34 5.78
CA ASP A 88 -7.06 -47.61 5.96
C ASP A 88 -6.71 -48.69 4.93
N ASN A 89 -6.20 -48.29 3.76
CA ASN A 89 -6.03 -49.20 2.61
C ASN A 89 -4.57 -49.43 2.20
N ASP A 90 -3.59 -48.97 2.98
CA ASP A 90 -2.14 -48.96 2.63
C ASP A 90 -1.84 -48.35 1.24
N GLY A 91 -2.81 -47.63 0.65
CA GLY A 91 -2.74 -47.12 -0.71
C GLY A 91 -1.80 -45.93 -0.83
N GLU A 92 -1.17 -45.78 -2.00
CA GLU A 92 -0.36 -44.60 -2.32
C GLU A 92 -1.19 -43.31 -2.27
N SER A 93 -0.52 -42.18 -2.06
CA SER A 93 -1.19 -40.90 -2.20
C SER A 93 -1.65 -40.65 -3.62
N PHE A 94 -2.81 -40.00 -3.76
CA PHE A 94 -3.34 -39.61 -5.07
C PHE A 94 -3.62 -38.12 -5.14
N ALA A 95 -3.40 -37.54 -6.31
CA ALA A 95 -3.69 -36.12 -6.56
C ALA A 95 -5.20 -35.91 -6.70
N VAL A 96 -5.74 -34.90 -6.01
CA VAL A 96 -7.14 -34.46 -6.11
C VAL A 96 -7.28 -33.13 -6.86
N THR A 97 -6.16 -32.50 -7.22
CA THR A 97 -6.13 -31.32 -8.11
C THR A 97 -5.06 -31.44 -9.19
N ASN A 98 -5.24 -30.71 -10.29
CA ASN A 98 -4.22 -30.48 -11.32
C ASN A 98 -4.36 -29.05 -11.87
N VAL A 99 -4.01 -28.05 -11.05
CA VAL A 99 -4.27 -26.63 -11.36
C VAL A 99 -2.97 -25.94 -11.75
N LEU A 100 -2.93 -25.37 -12.97
CA LEU A 100 -1.71 -24.80 -13.55
C LEU A 100 -1.03 -23.72 -12.69
N THR A 101 -1.82 -22.93 -11.95
CA THR A 101 -1.32 -21.82 -11.13
C THR A 101 -0.81 -22.25 -9.76
N GLY A 102 -0.95 -23.52 -9.40
CA GLY A 102 -0.57 -24.05 -8.09
C GLY A 102 -1.61 -23.75 -6.98
N ILE A 103 -1.59 -24.59 -5.95
CA ILE A 103 -2.50 -24.52 -4.80
C ILE A 103 -1.71 -24.54 -3.49
N THR A 104 -2.19 -23.82 -2.47
CA THR A 104 -1.59 -23.77 -1.13
C THR A 104 -2.63 -23.84 -0.01
N SER A 105 -2.16 -24.08 1.22
CA SER A 105 -2.93 -23.93 2.47
C SER A 105 -4.28 -24.68 2.52
N PRO A 106 -4.29 -26.02 2.33
CA PRO A 106 -5.52 -26.81 2.44
C PRO A 106 -6.08 -26.84 3.87
N SER A 107 -7.41 -26.90 3.98
CA SER A 107 -8.13 -27.15 5.23
C SER A 107 -9.38 -27.98 4.97
N TRP A 108 -9.59 -29.05 5.74
CA TRP A 108 -10.78 -29.88 5.66
C TRP A 108 -12.03 -29.17 6.21
N SER A 109 -13.21 -29.50 5.66
CA SER A 109 -14.49 -29.22 6.32
C SER A 109 -14.61 -30.02 7.61
N PRO A 110 -15.40 -29.56 8.60
CA PRO A 110 -15.67 -30.33 9.81
C PRO A 110 -16.32 -31.70 9.56
N GLN A 111 -16.99 -31.86 8.42
CA GLN A 111 -17.62 -33.12 8.00
C GLN A 111 -16.65 -34.06 7.27
N GLY A 112 -15.46 -33.59 6.87
CA GLY A 112 -14.45 -34.40 6.15
C GLY A 112 -14.76 -34.66 4.68
N ASP A 113 -15.78 -34.00 4.12
CA ASP A 113 -16.26 -34.19 2.74
C ASP A 113 -15.74 -33.12 1.76
N GLN A 114 -15.14 -32.03 2.25
CA GLN A 114 -14.71 -30.89 1.43
C GLN A 114 -13.33 -30.37 1.88
N ILE A 115 -12.62 -29.71 0.96
CA ILE A 115 -11.33 -29.07 1.24
C ILE A 115 -11.36 -27.63 0.73
N ALA A 116 -11.11 -26.68 1.63
CA ALA A 116 -10.83 -25.29 1.26
C ALA A 116 -9.33 -25.12 0.98
N PHE A 117 -8.96 -24.32 -0.01
CA PHE A 117 -7.56 -24.07 -0.38
C PHE A 117 -7.38 -22.72 -1.08
N SER A 118 -6.15 -22.21 -1.13
CA SER A 118 -5.83 -20.95 -1.83
C SER A 118 -5.24 -21.22 -3.21
N ALA A 119 -5.70 -20.50 -4.23
CA ALA A 119 -5.18 -20.58 -5.59
C ALA A 119 -5.17 -19.21 -6.28
N PHE A 120 -4.29 -19.01 -7.26
CA PHE A 120 -4.24 -17.79 -8.07
C PHE A 120 -5.15 -17.90 -9.29
N PHE A 121 -6.08 -16.96 -9.45
CA PHE A 121 -7.01 -16.89 -10.58
C PHE A 121 -7.38 -15.43 -10.89
N LYS A 122 -7.55 -15.10 -12.18
CA LYS A 122 -7.96 -13.76 -12.66
C LYS A 122 -7.18 -12.58 -12.05
N GLY A 123 -5.88 -12.78 -11.77
CA GLY A 123 -4.99 -11.71 -11.32
C GLY A 123 -4.87 -11.55 -9.80
N GLY A 124 -5.40 -12.47 -9.00
CA GLY A 124 -5.23 -12.47 -7.54
C GLY A 124 -5.32 -13.87 -6.92
N TYR A 125 -4.92 -14.00 -5.65
CA TYR A 125 -5.18 -15.19 -4.85
C TYR A 125 -6.58 -15.12 -4.25
N ASP A 126 -7.31 -16.23 -4.28
CA ASP A 126 -8.62 -16.39 -3.66
C ASP A 126 -8.70 -17.75 -2.93
N VAL A 127 -9.73 -17.92 -2.09
CA VAL A 127 -10.02 -19.16 -1.37
C VAL A 127 -11.11 -19.94 -2.11
N TYR A 128 -10.78 -21.16 -2.49
CA TYR A 128 -11.66 -22.09 -3.22
C TYR A 128 -12.10 -23.23 -2.31
N LEU A 129 -13.27 -23.79 -2.60
CA LEU A 129 -13.83 -24.94 -1.90
C LEU A 129 -14.03 -26.10 -2.87
N MET A 130 -13.30 -27.18 -2.67
CA MET A 130 -13.50 -28.47 -3.34
C MET A 130 -14.63 -29.23 -2.66
N LYS A 131 -15.70 -29.51 -3.41
CA LYS A 131 -16.86 -30.26 -2.91
C LYS A 131 -16.78 -31.77 -3.13
N GLU A 132 -15.95 -32.20 -4.07
CA GLU A 132 -15.78 -33.61 -4.43
C GLU A 132 -14.31 -33.97 -4.38
N ILE A 133 -13.93 -34.82 -3.43
CA ILE A 133 -12.56 -35.26 -3.22
C ILE A 133 -12.41 -36.61 -3.91
N LYS A 134 -11.91 -36.59 -5.14
CA LYS A 134 -11.67 -37.79 -5.94
C LYS A 134 -10.35 -37.67 -6.70
N PRO A 135 -9.67 -38.79 -7.01
CA PRO A 135 -8.48 -38.75 -7.83
C PRO A 135 -8.74 -38.07 -9.17
N VAL A 136 -7.82 -37.19 -9.60
CA VAL A 136 -7.90 -36.52 -10.91
C VAL A 136 -7.67 -37.51 -12.06
N THR A 137 -6.86 -38.54 -11.81
CA THR A 137 -6.51 -39.58 -12.78
C THR A 137 -7.31 -40.86 -12.54
N ALA A 138 -7.58 -41.61 -13.61
CA ALA A 138 -8.22 -42.92 -13.51
C ALA A 138 -7.36 -43.85 -12.63
N ASN A 139 -7.97 -44.44 -11.60
CA ASN A 139 -7.32 -45.31 -10.61
C ASN A 139 -6.20 -44.64 -9.78
N GLY A 140 -6.15 -43.30 -9.69
CA GLY A 140 -5.18 -42.60 -8.85
C GLY A 140 -3.73 -42.71 -9.32
N THR A 141 -3.51 -42.92 -10.62
CA THR A 141 -2.16 -42.90 -11.19
C THR A 141 -1.48 -41.53 -11.00
N PRO A 142 -0.15 -41.46 -10.81
CA PRO A 142 0.54 -40.18 -10.65
C PRO A 142 0.31 -39.22 -11.82
N LEU A 143 0.21 -37.92 -11.53
CA LEU A 143 0.11 -36.88 -12.56
C LEU A 143 1.34 -36.92 -13.48
N ALA A 144 1.12 -36.78 -14.78
CA ALA A 144 2.21 -36.62 -15.74
C ALA A 144 3.03 -35.37 -15.42
N LEU A 145 4.37 -35.47 -15.52
CA LEU A 145 5.25 -34.32 -15.36
C LEU A 145 4.88 -33.22 -16.35
N THR A 146 4.86 -31.99 -15.87
CA THR A 146 4.73 -30.80 -16.73
C THR A 146 5.91 -30.73 -17.70
N LYS A 147 5.74 -30.02 -18.83
CA LYS A 147 6.84 -29.77 -19.77
C LYS A 147 8.06 -29.13 -19.09
N PHE A 148 7.83 -28.29 -18.08
CA PHE A 148 8.89 -27.69 -17.27
C PHE A 148 9.61 -28.74 -16.41
N ALA A 149 8.88 -29.53 -15.63
CA ALA A 149 9.48 -30.58 -14.80
C ALA A 149 10.13 -31.70 -15.62
N ALA A 150 9.63 -31.97 -16.83
CA ALA A 150 10.23 -32.91 -17.77
C ALA A 150 11.46 -32.34 -18.51
N GLY A 151 11.79 -31.06 -18.32
CA GLY A 151 12.93 -30.40 -18.98
C GLY A 151 12.76 -30.21 -20.49
N THR A 152 11.55 -30.33 -21.02
CA THR A 152 11.25 -30.25 -22.46
C THR A 152 10.81 -28.86 -22.92
N MET A 153 10.53 -27.94 -21.98
CA MET A 153 10.08 -26.58 -22.28
C MET A 153 11.17 -25.72 -22.98
N THR A 154 12.44 -25.89 -22.62
CA THR A 154 13.58 -25.17 -23.22
C THR A 154 13.76 -25.48 -24.71
N ALA A 155 13.44 -26.71 -25.14
CA ALA A 155 13.54 -27.12 -26.54
C ALA A 155 12.42 -26.54 -27.43
N GLU A 156 11.28 -26.15 -26.85
CA GLU A 156 10.19 -25.45 -27.55
C GLU A 156 10.41 -23.94 -27.58
N LEU A 157 10.83 -23.32 -26.47
CA LEU A 157 11.14 -21.87 -26.44
C LEU A 157 12.26 -21.51 -27.43
N ALA A 158 13.30 -22.36 -27.54
CA ALA A 158 14.38 -22.19 -28.52
C ALA A 158 13.91 -22.28 -29.99
N LYS A 159 12.76 -22.91 -30.26
CA LYS A 159 12.15 -22.95 -31.62
C LYS A 159 11.34 -21.68 -31.93
N VAL A 160 10.87 -20.97 -30.92
CA VAL A 160 10.11 -19.72 -31.07
C VAL A 160 11.04 -18.52 -31.29
N GLU A 161 12.29 -18.60 -30.84
CA GLU A 161 13.31 -17.54 -31.01
C GLU A 161 14.06 -17.58 -32.36
N ALA A 162 13.67 -18.43 -33.32
CA ALA A 162 14.24 -18.36 -34.67
C ALA A 162 13.90 -16.99 -35.31
N PRO A 163 14.85 -16.31 -35.98
CA PRO A 163 14.71 -14.91 -36.36
C PRO A 163 13.55 -14.71 -37.33
N VAL A 164 12.59 -13.88 -36.96
CA VAL A 164 11.54 -13.40 -37.86
C VAL A 164 12.24 -12.57 -38.94
N GLU A 165 12.36 -13.14 -40.14
CA GLU A 165 12.74 -12.39 -41.33
C GLU A 165 11.77 -11.21 -41.51
N SER A 166 12.35 -10.03 -41.69
CA SER A 166 11.65 -8.78 -41.95
C SER A 166 10.83 -8.90 -43.24
N SER A 167 9.51 -8.98 -43.11
CA SER A 167 8.60 -8.73 -44.24
C SER A 167 7.58 -7.67 -43.88
N ASP A 168 7.82 -6.49 -44.45
CA ASP A 168 6.92 -5.42 -44.85
C ASP A 168 5.67 -5.09 -44.03
N SER A 169 5.71 -3.86 -43.54
CA SER A 169 4.61 -3.05 -43.07
C SER A 169 3.63 -2.72 -44.20
N THR A 170 2.60 -3.54 -44.36
CA THR A 170 1.29 -3.08 -44.88
C THR A 170 0.20 -3.63 -43.99
N LEU A 171 -0.18 -2.86 -42.97
CA LEU A 171 -1.36 -3.12 -42.16
C LEU A 171 -2.60 -2.83 -43.01
N ASN A 172 -3.10 -3.88 -43.65
CA ASN A 172 -4.42 -3.90 -44.25
C ASN A 172 -5.45 -3.82 -43.12
N GLU A 173 -6.21 -2.73 -43.08
CA GLU A 173 -7.46 -2.61 -42.32
C GLU A 173 -8.49 -3.60 -42.88
N LYS A 174 -8.44 -4.86 -42.43
CA LYS A 174 -9.55 -5.84 -42.47
C LYS A 174 -9.07 -7.15 -41.85
N GLY A 175 -9.23 -7.24 -40.54
CA GLY A 175 -8.86 -8.42 -39.75
C GLY A 175 -9.14 -8.16 -38.29
N LYS A 176 -10.43 -8.03 -37.92
CA LYS A 176 -10.85 -8.31 -36.55
C LYS A 176 -10.84 -9.83 -36.42
N ASP A 177 -9.65 -10.40 -36.23
CA ASP A 177 -9.50 -11.76 -35.76
C ASP A 177 -9.40 -11.62 -34.23
N GLU A 178 -10.52 -11.67 -33.51
CA GLU A 178 -11.00 -12.94 -32.95
C GLU A 178 -9.81 -13.80 -32.50
N PHE A 179 -9.28 -13.47 -31.32
CA PHE A 179 -8.70 -14.52 -30.49
C PHE A 179 -9.70 -15.66 -30.48
N PRO A 180 -9.33 -16.88 -30.87
CA PRO A 180 -10.21 -18.00 -30.66
C PRO A 180 -10.46 -18.03 -29.16
N ARG A 181 -11.71 -17.74 -28.77
CA ARG A 181 -12.26 -18.24 -27.51
C ARG A 181 -12.26 -19.74 -27.66
N SER A 182 -11.09 -20.36 -27.46
CA SER A 182 -10.99 -21.79 -27.22
C SER A 182 -11.89 -22.06 -26.02
N GLY A 183 -12.81 -22.99 -26.22
CA GLY A 183 -13.99 -23.18 -25.40
C GLY A 183 -13.70 -23.19 -23.91
N ASP A 184 -14.73 -22.77 -23.19
CA ASP A 184 -14.96 -23.08 -21.79
C ASP A 184 -14.95 -24.61 -21.59
N ASP A 185 -13.80 -25.28 -21.66
CA ASP A 185 -13.61 -26.69 -21.28
C ASP A 185 -13.34 -26.81 -19.77
N TYR A 186 -14.14 -26.07 -18.98
CA TYR A 186 -14.30 -26.28 -17.55
C TYR A 186 -15.74 -26.63 -17.10
N PRO A 187 -16.72 -27.04 -17.95
CA PRO A 187 -18.10 -27.20 -17.49
C PRO A 187 -18.41 -28.61 -16.99
N ASP A 188 -17.45 -29.55 -16.95
CA ASP A 188 -17.71 -30.89 -16.43
C ASP A 188 -17.69 -30.96 -14.88
N TYR A 189 -17.55 -29.82 -14.20
CA TYR A 189 -17.85 -29.69 -12.78
C TYR A 189 -19.09 -28.80 -12.61
N VAL A 190 -20.18 -29.41 -12.16
CA VAL A 190 -21.46 -28.73 -11.91
C VAL A 190 -21.33 -27.83 -10.68
N PHE A 191 -21.16 -26.52 -10.92
CA PHE A 191 -21.26 -25.50 -9.89
C PHE A 191 -22.71 -25.01 -9.79
N THR A 192 -23.49 -25.52 -8.84
CA THR A 192 -24.76 -24.90 -8.45
C THR A 192 -24.50 -23.71 -7.50
N PRO A 193 -25.14 -22.55 -7.73
CA PRO A 193 -25.17 -21.48 -6.74
C PRO A 193 -25.86 -21.99 -5.46
N PRO A 194 -25.51 -21.45 -4.28
CA PRO A 194 -26.13 -21.88 -3.02
C PRO A 194 -27.64 -21.61 -3.09
N PRO A 195 -28.50 -22.53 -2.57
CA PRO A 195 -29.92 -22.25 -2.45
C PRO A 195 -30.13 -21.03 -1.55
N PRO A 196 -31.06 -20.12 -1.88
CA PRO A 196 -31.54 -19.16 -0.92
C PRO A 196 -32.41 -19.93 0.09
N ASP A 197 -32.06 -19.79 1.36
CA ASP A 197 -32.76 -20.34 2.54
C ASP A 197 -32.29 -21.73 3.01
N VAL A 198 -31.32 -21.72 3.93
CA VAL A 198 -31.11 -22.82 4.89
C VAL A 198 -31.43 -22.26 6.28
N SER A 199 -32.73 -22.23 6.59
CA SER A 199 -33.21 -22.10 7.96
C SER A 199 -32.72 -23.31 8.77
N ARG A 200 -32.00 -23.01 9.86
CA ARG A 200 -31.50 -24.02 10.81
C ARG A 200 -32.69 -24.65 11.55
N GLY A 201 -33.06 -25.88 11.18
CA GLY A 201 -33.86 -26.77 12.02
C GLY A 201 -32.98 -27.48 13.06
N PRO A 202 -33.50 -27.84 14.24
CA PRO A 202 -32.73 -28.52 15.28
C PRO A 202 -32.58 -30.01 14.92
N LEU A 203 -31.36 -30.53 14.99
CA LEU A 203 -31.08 -31.96 14.94
C LEU A 203 -30.93 -32.46 16.39
N GLU A 204 -31.80 -33.38 16.80
CA GLU A 204 -31.68 -34.10 18.08
C GLU A 204 -30.49 -35.07 18.03
N ALA A 205 -29.73 -35.13 19.12
CA ALA A 205 -28.57 -36.00 19.26
C ALA A 205 -28.98 -37.41 19.73
N PRO A 206 -28.33 -38.50 19.27
CA PRO A 206 -28.40 -39.79 19.94
C PRO A 206 -27.52 -39.79 21.18
N ASP A 207 -28.07 -40.32 22.28
CA ASP A 207 -27.35 -40.64 23.52
C ASP A 207 -26.18 -41.59 23.26
N THR A 208 -24.95 -41.15 23.57
CA THR A 208 -23.85 -42.07 23.90
C THR A 208 -22.97 -41.49 24.99
N THR A 209 -23.08 -42.07 26.18
CA THR A 209 -22.21 -41.88 27.32
C THR A 209 -20.84 -42.51 27.06
N TYR A 210 -19.82 -41.68 26.82
CA TYR A 210 -18.41 -42.09 26.91
C TYR A 210 -17.82 -41.58 28.24
N VAL A 211 -17.29 -42.52 29.03
CA VAL A 211 -16.65 -42.28 30.33
C VAL A 211 -15.27 -41.68 30.08
N ALA A 212 -15.09 -40.39 30.41
CA ALA A 212 -13.81 -39.71 30.33
C ALA A 212 -12.86 -40.18 31.46
N ALA A 213 -11.65 -40.60 31.08
CA ALA A 213 -10.53 -40.74 32.00
C ALA A 213 -10.14 -39.36 32.55
N LYS A 214 -9.92 -39.27 33.86
CA LYS A 214 -9.51 -38.04 34.56
C LYS A 214 -8.13 -37.58 34.07
N VAL A 215 -8.10 -36.45 33.36
CA VAL A 215 -6.87 -35.68 33.10
C VAL A 215 -6.74 -34.60 34.18
N HIS A 216 -5.55 -34.49 34.76
CA HIS A 216 -5.20 -33.55 35.83
C HIS A 216 -5.40 -32.08 35.43
N GLU A 217 -5.93 -31.30 36.36
CA GLU A 217 -6.56 -29.99 36.14
C GLU A 217 -5.65 -28.76 36.37
N GLU A 218 -4.33 -28.96 36.51
CA GLU A 218 -3.42 -27.87 36.88
C GLU A 218 -2.28 -27.73 35.87
N ASP A 219 -2.58 -27.13 34.71
CA ASP A 219 -1.71 -26.14 34.06
C ASP A 219 -2.40 -25.57 32.80
N GLY A 220 -3.07 -24.43 32.99
CA GLY A 220 -3.92 -23.77 32.00
C GLY A 220 -3.19 -23.12 30.83
N ARG A 221 -2.64 -23.91 29.90
CA ARG A 221 -2.15 -23.44 28.59
C ARG A 221 -2.56 -24.29 27.40
N ASP A 222 -3.63 -25.06 27.51
CA ASP A 222 -4.07 -25.91 26.41
C ASP A 222 -5.37 -25.41 25.74
N THR A 223 -5.34 -25.41 24.40
CA THR A 223 -6.45 -25.14 23.48
C THR A 223 -7.68 -26.03 23.72
N LEU A 224 -7.52 -27.12 24.49
CA LEU A 224 -8.58 -28.07 24.86
C LEU A 224 -9.74 -27.46 25.70
N TYR A 225 -9.51 -26.37 26.43
CA TYR A 225 -10.57 -25.71 27.23
C TYR A 225 -11.53 -24.81 26.43
N THR A 226 -11.38 -24.79 25.11
CA THR A 226 -12.22 -23.98 24.25
C THR A 226 -13.42 -24.72 23.71
N LYS A 227 -13.58 -26.05 23.86
CA LYS A 227 -14.78 -26.76 23.39
C LYS A 227 -15.82 -26.94 24.51
N LEU A 228 -17.08 -26.65 24.20
CA LEU A 228 -18.25 -26.98 24.98
C LEU A 228 -18.51 -28.50 24.89
N PRO A 229 -19.30 -29.09 25.81
CA PRO A 229 -19.71 -30.49 25.72
C PRO A 229 -20.40 -30.86 24.40
N SER A 230 -20.93 -29.87 23.67
CA SER A 230 -21.50 -30.01 22.33
C SER A 230 -20.46 -30.12 21.18
N GLY A 231 -19.17 -30.03 21.49
CA GLY A 231 -18.08 -29.99 20.49
C GLY A 231 -17.84 -28.60 19.88
N GLU A 232 -18.72 -27.63 20.11
CA GLU A 232 -18.57 -26.24 19.65
C GLU A 232 -17.55 -25.48 20.47
N TYR A 233 -16.87 -24.50 19.87
CA TYR A 233 -15.96 -23.65 20.61
C TYR A 233 -16.71 -22.60 21.44
N LYS A 234 -16.34 -22.44 22.71
CA LYS A 234 -16.73 -21.36 23.62
C LYS A 234 -16.30 -20.02 23.02
N ILE A 235 -17.24 -19.36 22.34
CA ILE A 235 -17.05 -18.04 21.77
C ILE A 235 -16.75 -17.05 22.91
N LYS A 236 -15.51 -16.55 22.96
CA LYS A 236 -15.17 -15.39 23.78
C LYS A 236 -15.32 -14.15 22.93
N LYS A 237 -16.06 -13.16 23.43
CA LYS A 237 -16.03 -11.83 22.83
C LYS A 237 -14.60 -11.33 22.81
N TYR A 238 -14.17 -10.84 21.65
CA TYR A 238 -12.86 -10.23 21.49
C TYR A 238 -12.66 -9.13 22.53
N ARG A 239 -11.45 -9.10 23.11
CA ARG A 239 -11.01 -8.05 24.02
C ARG A 239 -9.71 -7.47 23.45
N ALA A 240 -9.70 -6.17 23.21
CA ALA A 240 -8.54 -5.48 22.68
C ALA A 240 -7.32 -5.74 23.58
N LYS A 241 -6.25 -6.22 22.97
CA LYS A 241 -4.92 -6.35 23.58
C LYS A 241 -3.96 -5.60 22.69
N PHE A 242 -3.33 -4.58 23.24
CA PHE A 242 -2.46 -3.69 22.49
C PHE A 242 -1.02 -4.17 22.48
N SER A 243 -0.40 -4.12 21.31
CA SER A 243 1.03 -4.32 21.10
C SER A 243 1.60 -3.18 20.25
N PRO A 244 2.89 -2.83 20.42
CA PRO A 244 3.60 -2.01 19.44
C PRO A 244 3.76 -2.83 18.16
N ASP A 245 3.15 -2.36 17.07
CA ASP A 245 3.23 -3.06 15.78
C ASP A 245 4.26 -2.42 14.86
N TYR A 246 4.54 -1.13 15.06
CA TYR A 246 5.50 -0.39 14.27
C TYR A 246 6.21 0.64 15.14
N VAL A 247 7.54 0.63 15.11
CA VAL A 247 8.40 1.66 15.71
C VAL A 247 9.45 2.03 14.69
N SER A 248 9.52 3.31 14.33
CA SER A 248 10.44 3.80 13.29
C SER A 248 10.82 5.26 13.51
N GLY A 249 11.82 5.72 12.77
CA GLY A 249 12.20 7.12 12.64
C GLY A 249 12.22 7.52 11.18
N GLY A 250 11.76 8.73 10.90
CA GLY A 250 11.83 9.35 9.58
C GLY A 250 12.64 10.63 9.63
N VAL A 251 13.32 10.93 8.52
CA VAL A 251 13.94 12.23 8.29
C VAL A 251 13.27 12.85 7.05
N SER A 252 12.98 14.14 7.12
CA SER A 252 12.33 14.90 6.05
C SER A 252 13.03 16.24 5.89
N TYR A 253 12.87 16.87 4.73
CA TYR A 253 13.30 18.25 4.52
C TYR A 253 12.07 19.11 4.22
N ASP A 254 11.93 20.20 4.95
CA ASP A 254 10.87 21.17 4.78
C ASP A 254 11.49 22.51 4.37
N PRO A 255 10.98 23.21 3.33
CA PRO A 255 11.53 24.48 2.90
C PRO A 255 11.60 25.56 3.99
N PHE A 256 10.74 25.49 5.02
CA PHE A 256 10.72 26.48 6.10
C PHE A 256 11.53 26.07 7.32
N TYR A 257 11.56 24.78 7.65
CA TYR A 257 12.19 24.28 8.87
C TYR A 257 13.51 23.54 8.63
N GLY A 258 13.88 23.33 7.37
CA GLY A 258 15.05 22.55 6.99
C GLY A 258 14.88 21.05 7.29
N LEU A 259 15.98 20.41 7.67
CA LEU A 259 16.01 18.98 7.98
C LEU A 259 15.30 18.70 9.30
N ARG A 260 14.26 17.84 9.28
CA ARG A 260 13.53 17.40 10.48
C ARG A 260 13.63 15.89 10.65
N GLY A 261 13.87 15.43 11.87
CA GLY A 261 13.71 14.03 12.28
C GLY A 261 12.43 13.86 13.10
N GLN A 262 11.74 12.74 12.95
CA GLN A 262 10.57 12.39 13.76
C GLN A 262 10.50 10.89 14.00
N SER A 263 10.23 10.48 15.22
CA SER A 263 9.94 9.10 15.58
C SER A 263 8.44 8.82 15.49
N PHE A 264 8.10 7.61 15.05
CA PHE A 264 6.74 7.12 14.90
C PHE A 264 6.59 5.82 15.67
N VAL A 265 5.56 5.73 16.51
CA VAL A 265 5.15 4.53 17.23
C VAL A 265 3.69 4.27 16.92
N VAL A 266 3.38 3.09 16.40
CA VAL A 266 2.00 2.61 16.22
C VAL A 266 1.76 1.48 17.19
N VAL A 267 0.75 1.66 18.04
CA VAL A 267 0.26 0.64 18.94
C VAL A 267 -1.12 0.23 18.45
N SER A 268 -1.33 -1.05 18.14
CA SER A 268 -2.66 -1.52 17.78
C SER A 268 -3.05 -2.82 18.47
N ASP A 269 -4.33 -3.14 18.36
CA ASP A 269 -4.85 -4.41 18.81
C ASP A 269 -4.66 -5.50 17.75
N PHE A 270 -4.79 -6.77 18.11
CA PHE A 270 -4.51 -7.90 17.20
C PHE A 270 -5.27 -7.86 15.85
N LEU A 271 -6.44 -7.23 15.82
CA LEU A 271 -7.26 -7.09 14.61
C LEU A 271 -7.03 -5.76 13.86
N GLY A 272 -6.23 -4.83 14.41
CA GLY A 272 -6.03 -3.49 13.85
C GLY A 272 -7.27 -2.59 13.91
N ASN A 273 -8.27 -2.95 14.72
CA ASN A 273 -9.50 -2.21 14.92
C ASN A 273 -9.26 -0.92 15.72
N HIS A 274 -8.29 -0.94 16.63
CA HIS A 274 -7.95 0.16 17.52
C HIS A 274 -6.47 0.48 17.35
N GLN A 275 -6.16 1.65 16.80
CA GLN A 275 -4.79 2.05 16.50
C GLN A 275 -4.46 3.37 17.17
N PHE A 276 -3.30 3.46 17.82
CA PHE A 276 -2.73 4.70 18.32
C PHE A 276 -1.48 5.02 17.52
N PHE A 277 -1.50 6.15 16.82
CA PHE A 277 -0.36 6.73 16.13
C PHE A 277 0.25 7.79 17.02
N ILE A 278 1.50 7.59 17.42
CA ILE A 278 2.27 8.52 18.23
C ILE A 278 3.44 8.99 17.39
N SER A 279 3.54 10.28 17.15
CA SER A 279 4.65 10.88 16.41
C SER A 279 5.34 11.94 17.27
N THR A 280 6.65 11.85 17.46
CA THR A 280 7.40 12.81 18.27
C THR A 280 8.88 12.87 17.90
N ASP A 281 9.51 14.02 18.03
CA ASP A 281 10.97 14.17 17.95
C ASP A 281 11.67 14.15 19.31
N LEU A 282 10.90 14.13 20.40
CA LEU A 282 11.31 14.12 21.81
C LEU A 282 12.62 14.90 22.07
N VAL A 283 12.50 16.23 22.10
CA VAL A 283 13.59 17.14 22.49
C VAL A 283 13.56 17.35 24.02
N ASN A 284 14.60 17.96 24.59
CA ASN A 284 14.81 18.30 26.02
C ASN A 284 13.58 18.37 26.94
N SER A 285 12.48 18.99 26.50
CA SER A 285 11.19 19.01 27.20
C SER A 285 10.01 18.83 26.27
N ILE A 286 8.85 18.40 26.81
CA ILE A 286 7.59 18.30 26.05
C ILE A 286 7.18 19.66 25.46
N SER A 287 7.45 20.76 26.17
CA SER A 287 7.16 22.12 25.68
C SER A 287 8.01 22.53 24.46
N GLN A 288 9.14 21.86 24.23
CA GLN A 288 10.05 22.07 23.11
C GLN A 288 9.94 20.94 22.07
N SER A 289 9.14 19.91 22.35
CA SER A 289 8.98 18.76 21.47
C SER A 289 7.76 18.90 20.58
N ASN A 290 7.87 18.36 19.38
CA ASN A 290 6.72 18.06 18.55
C ASN A 290 6.12 16.73 19.03
N LEU A 291 4.80 16.71 19.25
CA LEU A 291 4.06 15.56 19.72
C LEU A 291 2.71 15.52 19.02
N GLN A 292 2.37 14.37 18.46
CA GLN A 292 1.05 14.08 17.91
C GLN A 292 0.61 12.70 18.38
N ILE A 293 -0.62 12.62 18.89
CA ILE A 293 -1.25 11.35 19.28
C ILE A 293 -2.60 11.30 18.59
N ILE A 294 -2.81 10.28 17.75
CA ILE A 294 -4.06 10.03 17.04
C ILE A 294 -4.53 8.63 17.40
N TYR A 295 -5.79 8.53 17.82
CA TYR A 295 -6.48 7.26 17.98
C TYR A 295 -7.43 7.06 16.80
N LEU A 296 -7.36 5.88 16.16
CA LEU A 296 -8.27 5.44 15.11
C LEU A 296 -9.07 4.22 15.58
N ASN A 297 -10.36 4.21 15.26
CA ASN A 297 -11.28 3.11 15.46
C ASN A 297 -11.86 2.68 14.11
N ASN A 298 -11.46 1.48 13.67
CA ASN A 298 -11.84 0.84 12.41
C ASN A 298 -12.73 -0.39 12.65
N THR A 299 -13.36 -0.50 13.83
CA THR A 299 -14.20 -1.66 14.20
C THR A 299 -15.41 -1.84 13.28
N HIS A 300 -15.87 -0.75 12.66
CA HIS A 300 -17.01 -0.72 11.77
C HIS A 300 -16.58 -0.14 10.42
N ARG A 301 -17.46 -0.26 9.41
CA ARG A 301 -17.22 0.33 8.10
C ARG A 301 -16.91 1.83 8.14
N VAL A 302 -17.48 2.56 9.11
CA VAL A 302 -17.14 3.97 9.33
C VAL A 302 -15.88 4.02 10.19
N ASP A 303 -14.79 4.50 9.62
CA ASP A 303 -13.57 4.73 10.37
C ASP A 303 -13.71 6.06 11.11
N PHE A 304 -13.37 6.07 12.39
CA PHE A 304 -13.41 7.26 13.23
C PHE A 304 -12.05 7.50 13.85
N GLY A 305 -11.58 8.74 13.82
CA GLY A 305 -10.32 9.11 14.45
C GLY A 305 -10.43 10.40 15.25
N VAL A 306 -9.70 10.47 16.35
CA VAL A 306 -9.49 11.69 17.15
C VAL A 306 -8.04 11.80 17.53
N GLY A 307 -7.52 13.02 17.59
CA GLY A 307 -6.15 13.24 17.97
C GLY A 307 -5.91 14.59 18.59
N ILE A 308 -4.75 14.70 19.23
CA ILE A 308 -4.21 15.95 19.76
C ILE A 308 -2.80 16.13 19.22
N PHE A 309 -2.39 17.38 19.10
CA PHE A 309 -1.04 17.70 18.69
C PHE A 309 -0.52 18.94 19.42
N HIS A 310 0.80 19.01 19.48
CA HIS A 310 1.58 20.12 20.00
C HIS A 310 2.87 20.18 19.18
N ASN A 311 3.15 21.31 18.55
CA ASN A 311 4.39 21.56 17.84
C ASN A 311 5.00 22.89 18.29
N LYS A 312 6.33 22.93 18.32
CA LYS A 312 7.09 24.15 18.59
C LYS A 312 8.15 24.30 17.51
N ASN A 313 8.01 25.34 16.69
CA ASN A 313 8.95 25.62 15.61
C ASN A 313 9.56 27.01 15.74
N TYR A 314 10.81 27.14 15.29
CA TYR A 314 11.56 28.38 15.24
C TYR A 314 11.76 28.80 13.79
N PHE A 315 11.73 30.10 13.56
CA PHE A 315 11.82 30.69 12.23
C PHE A 315 12.78 31.87 12.25
N ILE A 316 13.51 32.00 11.16
CA ILE A 316 14.18 33.23 10.75
C ILE A 316 13.58 33.58 9.40
N ASP A 317 12.97 34.75 9.31
CA ASP A 317 12.43 35.23 8.04
C ASP A 317 13.48 36.01 7.22
N PRO A 318 13.20 36.40 5.96
CA PRO A 318 14.16 37.10 5.12
C PRO A 318 14.53 38.52 5.60
N THR A 319 13.90 39.02 6.66
CA THR A 319 14.28 40.26 7.33
C THR A 319 15.08 40.01 8.62
N ASP A 320 15.63 38.81 8.78
CA ASP A 320 16.39 38.34 9.94
C ASP A 320 15.63 38.39 11.27
N ARG A 321 14.28 38.34 11.24
CA ARG A 321 13.48 38.29 12.47
C ARG A 321 13.44 36.88 13.01
N LEU A 322 13.91 36.69 14.25
CA LEU A 322 13.79 35.44 14.97
C LEU A 322 12.47 35.39 15.76
N PHE A 323 11.64 34.39 15.45
CA PHE A 323 10.41 34.13 16.19
C PHE A 323 10.15 32.62 16.32
N SER A 324 9.22 32.27 17.19
CA SER A 324 8.75 30.89 17.31
C SER A 324 7.24 30.82 17.35
N ASP A 325 6.71 29.78 16.72
CA ASP A 325 5.28 29.48 16.78
C ASP A 325 5.08 28.18 17.55
N ARG A 326 4.24 28.25 18.59
CA ARG A 326 3.70 27.08 19.25
C ARG A 326 2.32 26.81 18.67
N THR A 327 2.15 25.66 18.02
CA THR A 327 0.85 25.23 17.52
C THR A 327 0.34 24.03 18.27
N TYR A 328 -0.91 24.06 18.72
CA TYR A 328 -1.48 22.95 19.46
C TYR A 328 -2.99 22.91 19.28
N GLY A 329 -3.57 21.73 19.50
CA GLY A 329 -5.01 21.59 19.34
C GLY A 329 -5.45 20.15 19.18
N ALA A 330 -6.60 20.00 18.53
CA ALA A 330 -7.27 18.72 18.38
C ALA A 330 -7.77 18.51 16.95
N LEU A 331 -7.82 17.25 16.56
CA LEU A 331 -8.23 16.77 15.25
C LEU A 331 -9.32 15.73 15.45
N ALA A 332 -10.31 15.71 14.57
CA ALA A 332 -11.25 14.61 14.44
C ALA A 332 -11.43 14.28 12.97
N MET A 333 -11.57 13.00 12.65
CA MET A 333 -11.77 12.51 11.30
C MET A 333 -12.83 11.43 11.26
N VAL A 334 -13.64 11.44 10.20
CA VAL A 334 -14.62 10.40 9.89
C VAL A 334 -14.42 9.99 8.44
N ASN A 335 -14.18 8.72 8.18
CA ASN A 335 -14.08 8.18 6.83
C ASN A 335 -15.21 7.19 6.57
N TYR A 336 -15.85 7.33 5.41
CA TYR A 336 -16.79 6.36 4.87
C TYR A 336 -16.21 5.78 3.57
N PRO A 337 -15.59 4.58 3.61
CA PRO A 337 -15.09 3.89 2.44
C PRO A 337 -16.26 3.28 1.63
N PHE A 338 -16.37 3.69 0.37
CA PHE A 338 -17.28 3.08 -0.61
C PHE A 338 -16.65 1.83 -1.23
N SER A 339 -15.34 1.86 -1.44
CA SER A 339 -14.49 0.74 -1.89
C SER A 339 -13.08 0.92 -1.33
N MET A 340 -12.16 0.01 -1.64
CA MET A 340 -10.74 0.16 -1.31
C MET A 340 -10.06 1.37 -1.96
N TYR A 341 -10.70 1.99 -2.97
CA TYR A 341 -10.13 3.10 -3.74
C TYR A 341 -10.86 4.43 -3.52
N LYS A 342 -12.13 4.39 -3.07
CA LYS A 342 -13.00 5.58 -3.02
C LYS A 342 -13.61 5.77 -1.65
N ARG A 343 -13.51 6.98 -1.09
CA ARG A 343 -14.05 7.34 0.22
C ARG A 343 -14.61 8.76 0.29
N LEU A 344 -15.58 8.95 1.18
CA LEU A 344 -15.97 10.25 1.70
C LEU A 344 -15.21 10.47 3.02
N GLN A 345 -14.62 11.64 3.20
CA GLN A 345 -13.84 12.00 4.39
C GLN A 345 -14.37 13.33 4.95
N ILE A 346 -14.58 13.37 6.26
CA ILE A 346 -14.90 14.57 7.02
C ILE A 346 -13.77 14.79 8.01
N ASP A 347 -13.12 15.96 7.94
CA ASP A 347 -12.08 16.34 8.88
C ASP A 347 -12.53 17.57 9.66
N PHE A 348 -12.27 17.57 10.96
CA PHE A 348 -12.42 18.72 11.84
C PHE A 348 -11.09 19.01 12.52
N SER A 349 -10.71 20.28 12.60
CA SER A 349 -9.47 20.71 13.23
C SER A 349 -9.71 21.96 14.05
N GLN A 350 -9.25 21.96 15.30
CA GLN A 350 -9.09 23.15 16.12
C GLN A 350 -7.59 23.38 16.32
N VAL A 351 -7.09 24.53 15.92
CA VAL A 351 -5.68 24.90 16.04
C VAL A 351 -5.56 26.22 16.81
N TYR A 352 -4.68 26.26 17.79
CA TYR A 352 -4.21 27.46 18.47
C TYR A 352 -2.76 27.71 18.06
N ILE A 353 -2.39 28.97 17.87
CA ILE A 353 -1.08 29.41 17.40
C ILE A 353 -0.62 30.56 18.29
N ASP A 354 0.41 30.31 19.10
CA ASP A 354 1.07 31.34 19.91
C ASP A 354 2.41 31.67 19.28
N ARG A 355 2.53 32.89 18.74
CA ARG A 355 3.77 33.43 18.19
C ARG A 355 4.47 34.29 19.23
N VAL A 356 5.76 34.02 19.42
CA VAL A 356 6.66 34.80 20.27
C VAL A 356 7.83 35.32 19.44
N TYR A 357 8.08 36.62 19.46
CA TYR A 357 9.26 37.23 18.83
C TYR A 357 10.40 37.32 19.84
N TYR A 358 11.62 37.00 19.40
CA TYR A 358 12.82 37.08 20.24
C TYR A 358 13.63 38.35 19.99
N ASP A 359 13.35 39.05 18.89
CA ASP A 359 13.98 40.31 18.52
C ASP A 359 12.96 41.46 18.64
N PRO A 360 13.21 42.50 19.46
CA PRO A 360 12.38 43.70 19.49
C PRO A 360 12.44 44.46 18.14
N PRO A 361 11.40 45.21 17.71
CA PRO A 361 10.26 45.71 18.48
C PRO A 361 8.92 45.01 18.17
N TYR A 362 8.93 43.72 17.83
CA TYR A 362 7.72 43.01 17.40
C TYR A 362 6.89 42.49 18.57
N ASP A 363 5.56 42.66 18.47
CA ASP A 363 4.63 42.17 19.48
C ASP A 363 4.24 40.71 19.22
N ASP A 364 4.19 39.93 20.30
CA ASP A 364 3.68 38.57 20.31
C ASP A 364 2.21 38.52 19.86
N SER A 365 1.78 37.37 19.33
CA SER A 365 0.39 37.21 18.88
C SER A 365 -0.17 35.83 19.17
N ASN A 366 -1.47 35.77 19.46
CA ASN A 366 -2.21 34.52 19.65
C ASN A 366 -3.34 34.46 18.62
N ASN A 367 -3.42 33.35 17.89
CA ASN A 367 -4.42 33.12 16.86
C ASN A 367 -5.06 31.76 17.05
N ASP A 368 -6.29 31.61 16.57
CA ASP A 368 -6.98 30.33 16.54
C ASP A 368 -7.76 30.16 15.24
N VAL A 369 -7.94 28.91 14.83
CA VAL A 369 -8.85 28.56 13.75
C VAL A 369 -9.52 27.23 14.05
N SER A 370 -10.82 27.17 13.79
CA SER A 370 -11.56 25.93 13.70
C SER A 370 -11.95 25.72 12.25
N THR A 371 -11.70 24.55 11.70
CA THR A 371 -12.08 24.20 10.32
C THR A 371 -12.81 22.88 10.28
N ALA A 372 -13.75 22.76 9.35
CA ALA A 372 -14.27 21.48 8.90
C ALA A 372 -14.10 21.36 7.40
N SER A 373 -13.76 20.16 6.95
CA SER A 373 -13.65 19.84 5.53
C SER A 373 -14.44 18.59 5.19
N LEU A 374 -15.06 18.61 4.01
CA LEU A 374 -15.73 17.48 3.39
C LEU A 374 -15.00 17.16 2.09
N SER A 375 -14.46 15.96 1.97
CA SER A 375 -13.64 15.53 0.84
C SER A 375 -14.17 14.24 0.23
N LEU A 376 -14.32 14.21 -1.09
CA LEU A 376 -14.51 12.99 -1.86
C LEU A 376 -13.19 12.63 -2.54
N ILE A 377 -12.68 11.43 -2.26
CA ILE A 377 -11.34 11.00 -2.65
C ILE A 377 -11.43 9.69 -3.43
N ASN A 378 -10.67 9.59 -4.50
CA ASN A 378 -10.40 8.35 -5.21
C ASN A 378 -8.90 8.21 -5.47
N ASP A 379 -8.33 7.03 -5.23
CA ASP A 379 -6.94 6.73 -5.51
C ASP A 379 -6.79 5.31 -6.04
N THR A 380 -6.31 5.17 -7.28
CA THR A 380 -5.96 3.89 -7.92
C THR A 380 -4.50 3.88 -8.40
N VAL A 381 -3.66 4.75 -7.83
CA VAL A 381 -2.30 4.94 -8.30
C VAL A 381 -1.42 3.74 -7.98
N LEU A 382 -0.75 3.25 -9.01
CA LEU A 382 0.34 2.27 -8.88
C LEU A 382 1.66 3.02 -8.87
N TRP A 383 2.47 2.75 -7.84
CA TRP A 383 3.76 3.41 -7.63
C TRP A 383 4.89 2.63 -8.32
N GLY A 384 5.79 3.37 -8.98
CA GLY A 384 7.08 2.89 -9.44
C GLY A 384 8.22 3.32 -8.51
N LEU A 385 9.46 3.16 -8.96
CA LEU A 385 10.65 3.45 -8.15
C LEU A 385 10.76 4.93 -7.75
N THR A 386 10.45 5.86 -8.66
CA THR A 386 10.65 7.30 -8.44
C THR A 386 9.37 8.10 -8.23
N GLY A 387 8.21 7.47 -8.38
CA GLY A 387 6.91 8.12 -8.27
C GLY A 387 5.78 7.30 -8.90
N PRO A 388 4.56 7.87 -8.98
CA PRO A 388 3.42 7.26 -9.64
C PRO A 388 3.70 6.83 -11.08
N LEU A 389 3.31 5.61 -11.45
CA LEU A 389 3.54 5.03 -12.78
C LEU A 389 2.24 4.89 -13.59
N ASN A 390 1.16 4.47 -12.95
CA ASN A 390 -0.13 4.23 -13.60
C ASN A 390 -1.30 4.53 -12.64
N GLY A 391 -2.52 4.56 -13.17
CA GLY A 391 -3.73 4.81 -12.39
C GLY A 391 -4.14 6.28 -12.39
N ASN A 392 -5.06 6.65 -11.50
CA ASN A 392 -5.48 8.03 -11.33
C ASN A 392 -5.77 8.32 -9.86
N ARG A 393 -5.63 9.59 -9.49
CA ARG A 393 -5.98 10.09 -8.17
C ARG A 393 -6.77 11.37 -8.32
N TRP A 394 -7.84 11.52 -7.55
CA TRP A 394 -8.52 12.78 -7.47
C TRP A 394 -9.10 13.05 -6.09
N LYS A 395 -9.17 14.34 -5.75
CA LYS A 395 -9.79 14.87 -4.54
C LYS A 395 -10.63 16.07 -4.92
N LEU A 396 -11.89 16.07 -4.47
CA LEU A 396 -12.74 17.26 -4.44
C LEU A 396 -13.00 17.58 -2.96
N ALA A 397 -12.69 18.79 -2.53
CA ALA A 397 -12.82 19.21 -1.14
C ALA A 397 -13.57 20.52 -1.01
N PHE A 398 -14.47 20.57 -0.03
CA PHE A 398 -15.09 21.78 0.48
C PHE A 398 -14.60 21.98 1.91
N GLU A 399 -14.08 23.17 2.22
CA GLU A 399 -13.61 23.51 3.56
C GLU A 399 -14.30 24.80 4.04
N ARG A 400 -14.64 24.84 5.32
CA ARG A 400 -15.27 25.97 5.98
C ARG A 400 -14.61 26.21 7.34
N SER A 401 -14.25 27.46 7.61
CA SER A 401 -13.94 27.86 8.99
C SER A 401 -15.21 27.90 9.84
N ILE A 402 -15.15 27.40 11.06
CA ILE A 402 -16.29 27.34 11.98
C ILE A 402 -16.04 28.30 13.15
N PRO A 403 -17.01 29.13 13.55
CA PRO A 403 -16.84 30.06 14.66
C PRO A 403 -17.03 29.40 16.02
N ILE A 404 -16.11 28.51 16.42
CA ILE A 404 -16.14 27.83 17.73
C ILE A 404 -15.33 28.59 18.78
N ALA A 405 -14.23 29.24 18.37
CA ALA A 405 -13.32 29.95 19.25
C ALA A 405 -13.42 31.48 19.09
N ASN A 406 -12.88 32.21 20.08
CA ASN A 406 -13.10 33.65 20.25
C ASN A 406 -12.51 34.53 19.14
N ARG A 407 -11.56 34.04 18.33
CA ARG A 407 -10.94 34.78 17.22
C ARG A 407 -11.11 34.04 15.89
N SER A 408 -12.31 33.48 15.68
CA SER A 408 -12.61 32.69 14.49
C SER A 408 -12.47 33.50 13.20
N ARG A 409 -11.70 32.97 12.25
CA ARG A 409 -11.61 33.46 10.88
C ARG A 409 -12.89 33.13 10.11
N ASP A 410 -13.29 33.99 9.17
CA ASP A 410 -14.42 33.72 8.28
C ASP A 410 -13.97 33.49 6.83
N TYR A 411 -13.89 32.20 6.44
CA TYR A 411 -13.71 31.80 5.06
C TYR A 411 -14.36 30.47 4.74
N TRP A 412 -14.58 30.24 3.45
CA TRP A 412 -14.79 28.92 2.89
C TRP A 412 -13.97 28.75 1.61
N ALA A 413 -13.69 27.50 1.24
CA ALA A 413 -12.90 27.16 0.09
C ALA A 413 -13.44 25.91 -0.61
N VAL A 414 -13.30 25.87 -1.94
CA VAL A 414 -13.52 24.68 -2.76
C VAL A 414 -12.25 24.42 -3.54
N GLU A 415 -11.80 23.17 -3.53
CA GLU A 415 -10.57 22.75 -4.18
C GLU A 415 -10.76 21.41 -4.90
N GLY A 416 -10.18 21.29 -6.09
CA GLY A 416 -10.08 20.07 -6.86
C GLY A 416 -8.64 19.80 -7.28
N ASP A 417 -8.21 18.54 -7.19
CA ASP A 417 -6.95 18.06 -7.74
C ASP A 417 -7.22 16.72 -8.43
N TYR A 418 -6.91 16.63 -9.72
CA TYR A 418 -7.02 15.44 -10.54
C TYR A 418 -5.66 15.11 -11.15
N ARG A 419 -5.24 13.86 -11.02
CA ARG A 419 -3.98 13.34 -11.56
C ARG A 419 -4.22 12.06 -12.31
N LYS A 420 -3.59 11.94 -13.47
CA LYS A 420 -3.66 10.76 -14.31
C LYS A 420 -2.25 10.37 -14.73
N TYR A 421 -1.95 9.09 -14.56
CA TYR A 421 -0.69 8.50 -14.96
C TYR A 421 -0.95 7.44 -16.02
N TRP A 422 -0.13 7.46 -17.05
CA TRP A 422 -0.12 6.45 -18.10
C TRP A 422 1.26 5.80 -18.10
N HIS A 423 1.27 4.51 -17.81
CA HIS A 423 2.42 3.67 -18.09
C HIS A 423 2.41 3.30 -19.56
N LEU A 424 3.50 3.60 -20.27
CA LEU A 424 3.60 3.35 -21.71
C LEU A 424 4.27 1.99 -21.96
N SER A 425 5.55 1.88 -21.62
CA SER A 425 6.33 0.64 -21.68
C SER A 425 7.59 0.79 -20.81
N GLY A 426 8.12 -0.29 -20.24
CA GLY A 426 9.34 -0.23 -19.41
C GLY A 426 9.25 0.81 -18.30
N LEU A 427 10.19 1.76 -18.27
CA LEU A 427 10.22 2.90 -17.33
C LEU A 427 9.61 4.19 -17.91
N TYR A 428 9.04 4.15 -19.11
CA TYR A 428 8.40 5.30 -19.74
C TYR A 428 7.01 5.54 -19.17
N SER A 429 6.74 6.76 -18.74
CA SER A 429 5.41 7.15 -18.27
C SER A 429 5.09 8.62 -18.56
N VAL A 430 3.80 8.93 -18.62
CA VAL A 430 3.30 10.30 -18.72
C VAL A 430 2.44 10.58 -17.50
N ALA A 431 2.66 11.73 -16.87
CA ALA A 431 1.87 12.25 -15.77
C ALA A 431 1.17 13.54 -16.18
N LEU A 432 -0.13 13.59 -15.95
CA LEU A 432 -0.94 14.81 -16.06
C LEU A 432 -1.50 15.15 -14.68
N ARG A 433 -1.43 16.43 -14.34
CA ARG A 433 -2.16 17.00 -13.21
C ARG A 433 -2.96 18.20 -13.64
N VAL A 434 -4.19 18.30 -13.14
CA VAL A 434 -5.06 19.47 -13.24
C VAL A 434 -5.57 19.76 -11.84
N ALA A 435 -5.29 20.95 -11.33
CA ALA A 435 -5.77 21.36 -10.01
C ALA A 435 -6.25 22.80 -10.02
N GLY A 436 -7.20 23.11 -9.15
CA GLY A 436 -7.73 24.46 -9.02
C GLY A 436 -8.53 24.61 -7.75
N GLY A 437 -8.71 25.85 -7.32
CA GLY A 437 -9.45 26.15 -6.12
C GLY A 437 -9.74 27.62 -5.95
N ALA A 438 -10.70 27.91 -5.08
CA ALA A 438 -11.14 29.26 -4.80
C ALA A 438 -11.50 29.36 -3.31
N SER A 439 -11.10 30.47 -2.68
CA SER A 439 -11.49 30.83 -1.33
C SER A 439 -12.21 32.18 -1.29
N TYR A 440 -13.22 32.26 -0.44
CA TYR A 440 -14.12 33.38 -0.27
C TYR A 440 -14.36 33.65 1.23
N GLY A 441 -14.80 34.85 1.57
CA GLY A 441 -14.95 35.33 2.95
C GLY A 441 -14.06 36.54 3.23
N SER A 442 -14.22 37.15 4.41
CA SER A 442 -13.36 38.25 4.85
C SER A 442 -11.91 37.82 5.08
N ASP A 443 -11.72 36.59 5.56
CA ASP A 443 -10.42 35.99 5.89
C ASP A 443 -10.04 34.88 4.91
N LYS A 444 -10.36 35.09 3.63
CA LYS A 444 -10.11 34.12 2.55
C LYS A 444 -8.67 33.59 2.57
N LYS A 445 -8.51 32.30 2.26
CA LYS A 445 -7.19 31.68 2.10
C LYS A 445 -6.43 32.32 0.94
N THR A 446 -5.12 32.49 1.13
CA THR A 446 -4.19 32.86 0.06
C THR A 446 -3.60 31.58 -0.54
N TYR A 447 -3.64 31.47 -1.86
CA TYR A 447 -2.93 30.44 -2.61
C TYR A 447 -1.64 31.02 -3.17
N TYR A 448 -0.51 30.46 -2.79
CA TYR A 448 0.80 30.81 -3.33
C TYR A 448 1.19 29.83 -4.42
N LEU A 449 1.78 30.31 -5.51
CA LEU A 449 2.14 29.52 -6.68
C LEU A 449 3.56 29.84 -7.14
N GLY A 450 4.35 28.81 -7.42
CA GLY A 450 5.74 28.92 -7.86
C GLY A 450 6.62 27.80 -7.31
N GLY A 451 7.77 27.54 -7.93
CA GLY A 451 8.74 26.53 -7.49
C GLY A 451 8.28 25.07 -7.62
N THR A 452 8.92 24.18 -6.86
CA THR A 452 8.63 22.72 -6.82
C THR A 452 8.44 22.25 -5.37
N THR A 453 7.96 21.03 -5.08
CA THR A 453 7.84 20.56 -3.68
C THR A 453 9.21 20.33 -3.02
N ASN A 454 9.34 20.55 -1.71
CA ASN A 454 10.56 20.28 -0.92
C ASN A 454 11.85 20.85 -1.54
N TYR A 455 11.77 22.06 -2.10
CA TYR A 455 12.91 22.73 -2.74
C TYR A 455 13.93 23.19 -1.69
N ILE A 456 15.16 22.69 -1.83
CA ILE A 456 16.30 22.92 -0.94
C ILE A 456 16.95 24.26 -1.28
N GLY A 457 17.21 25.08 -0.26
CA GLY A 457 17.87 26.37 -0.43
C GLY A 457 17.05 27.32 -1.30
N SER A 458 15.73 27.30 -1.11
CA SER A 458 14.81 28.02 -1.98
C SER A 458 14.97 29.54 -1.88
N THR A 459 14.91 30.20 -3.03
CA THR A 459 14.75 31.64 -3.16
C THR A 459 13.28 32.00 -2.98
N GLN A 460 12.99 32.84 -1.99
CA GLN A 460 11.64 33.30 -1.69
C GLN A 460 11.51 34.77 -2.07
N THR A 461 10.45 35.10 -2.80
CA THR A 461 10.21 36.49 -3.27
C THR A 461 9.23 37.26 -2.39
N ASN A 462 8.51 36.57 -1.50
CA ASN A 462 7.43 37.16 -0.71
C ASN A 462 7.52 36.80 0.78
N ASN A 463 7.76 37.81 1.62
CA ASN A 463 7.90 37.67 3.07
C ASN A 463 6.55 37.49 3.79
N ASP A 464 5.42 37.82 3.15
CA ASP A 464 4.09 37.67 3.74
C ASP A 464 3.78 36.22 4.12
N VAL A 465 4.46 35.26 3.48
CA VAL A 465 4.36 33.82 3.79
C VAL A 465 4.71 33.52 5.26
N TYR A 466 5.58 34.31 5.89
CA TYR A 466 5.96 34.14 7.30
C TYR A 466 4.96 34.76 8.27
N SER A 467 3.97 35.52 7.82
CA SER A 467 2.86 35.96 8.68
C SER A 467 2.01 34.75 9.13
N VAL A 468 1.32 34.87 10.27
CA VAL A 468 0.43 33.77 10.74
C VAL A 468 -0.61 33.41 9.66
N GLN A 469 -1.14 34.39 8.94
CA GLN A 469 -2.05 34.18 7.81
C GLN A 469 -1.38 33.47 6.64
N GLY A 470 -0.22 33.96 6.22
CA GLY A 470 0.54 33.41 5.11
C GLY A 470 1.07 32.01 5.38
N PHE A 471 1.30 31.65 6.63
CA PHE A 471 1.92 30.38 7.00
C PHE A 471 0.89 29.29 7.32
N TYR A 472 -0.10 29.60 8.16
CA TYR A 472 -1.06 28.61 8.67
C TYR A 472 -2.41 28.64 7.95
N PHE A 473 -2.75 29.74 7.28
CA PHE A 473 -4.05 29.95 6.62
C PHE A 473 -3.92 30.18 5.11
N SER A 474 -2.84 29.67 4.53
CA SER A 474 -2.58 29.68 3.11
C SER A 474 -2.41 28.27 2.57
N LYS A 475 -2.27 28.14 1.26
CA LYS A 475 -1.87 26.89 0.64
C LYS A 475 -0.84 27.14 -0.46
N ILE A 476 0.23 26.35 -0.43
CA ILE A 476 1.30 26.39 -1.42
C ILE A 476 0.93 25.43 -2.56
N ILE A 477 0.91 25.95 -3.78
CA ILE A 477 0.60 25.24 -5.00
C ILE A 477 1.88 25.06 -5.79
N THR A 478 2.29 23.80 -5.92
CA THR A 478 3.50 23.37 -6.64
C THR A 478 3.18 22.12 -7.44
N PRO A 479 3.88 21.85 -8.56
CA PRO A 479 4.96 22.67 -9.13
C PRO A 479 4.44 23.75 -10.12
N LEU A 480 5.23 24.82 -10.23
CA LEU A 480 5.27 25.74 -11.38
C LEU A 480 6.75 26.12 -11.58
N ARG A 481 7.49 25.26 -12.28
CA ARG A 481 8.93 25.39 -12.49
C ARG A 481 9.23 26.47 -13.54
N GLY A 482 10.36 27.17 -13.38
CA GLY A 482 10.72 28.39 -14.12
C GLY A 482 10.44 29.70 -13.37
N TYR A 483 9.95 29.60 -12.14
CA TYR A 483 9.58 30.68 -11.24
C TYR A 483 10.00 30.37 -9.79
N ASP A 484 10.20 31.39 -8.97
CA ASP A 484 10.61 31.24 -7.58
C ASP A 484 9.45 30.79 -6.66
N TYR A 485 9.75 30.39 -5.43
CA TYR A 485 8.68 30.09 -4.48
C TYR A 485 7.88 31.34 -4.13
N PHE A 486 6.55 31.17 -4.07
CA PHE A 486 5.60 32.20 -3.65
C PHE A 486 5.56 33.44 -4.55
N GLU A 487 6.07 33.34 -5.77
CA GLU A 487 6.14 34.45 -6.73
C GLU A 487 4.76 34.98 -7.09
N PHE A 488 3.77 34.09 -7.22
CA PHE A 488 2.39 34.46 -7.50
C PHE A 488 1.47 34.12 -6.34
N GLN A 489 0.48 34.99 -6.10
CA GLN A 489 -0.52 34.76 -5.06
C GLN A 489 -1.92 35.21 -5.48
N GLY A 490 -2.94 34.63 -4.87
CA GLY A 490 -4.33 35.03 -5.05
C GLY A 490 -5.30 34.20 -4.22
N SER A 491 -6.55 34.62 -4.12
CA SER A 491 -7.61 33.83 -3.46
C SER A 491 -8.21 32.75 -4.36
N LYS A 492 -7.73 32.63 -5.60
CA LYS A 492 -8.09 31.59 -6.57
C LYS A 492 -6.84 31.14 -7.31
N PHE A 493 -6.81 29.87 -7.71
CA PHE A 493 -5.74 29.32 -8.52
C PHE A 493 -6.25 28.28 -9.51
N ALA A 494 -5.47 28.09 -10.58
CA ALA A 494 -5.59 26.97 -11.50
C ALA A 494 -4.19 26.58 -11.98
N VAL A 495 -3.91 25.28 -12.04
CA VAL A 495 -2.64 24.73 -12.54
C VAL A 495 -2.88 23.49 -13.39
N VAL A 496 -2.05 23.34 -14.41
CA VAL A 496 -1.92 22.15 -15.25
C VAL A 496 -0.44 21.80 -15.33
N ASN A 497 -0.10 20.56 -15.02
CA ASN A 497 1.26 20.06 -15.14
C ASN A 497 1.26 18.83 -16.04
N LEU A 498 2.15 18.81 -17.01
CA LEU A 498 2.41 17.66 -17.88
C LEU A 498 3.87 17.27 -17.71
N GLU A 499 4.12 15.98 -17.49
CA GLU A 499 5.46 15.46 -17.32
C GLU A 499 5.61 14.13 -18.07
N PHE A 500 6.61 14.04 -18.93
CA PHE A 500 7.04 12.82 -19.59
C PHE A 500 8.31 12.31 -18.91
N ARG A 501 8.26 11.07 -18.43
CA ARG A 501 9.32 10.41 -17.68
C ARG A 501 9.91 9.28 -18.52
N TYR A 502 11.22 9.19 -18.55
CA TYR A 502 11.96 8.23 -19.38
C TYR A 502 13.20 7.71 -18.64
N PRO A 503 13.66 6.47 -18.90
CA PRO A 503 14.94 6.01 -18.38
C PRO A 503 16.08 6.88 -18.93
N PHE A 504 16.87 7.50 -18.05
CA PHE A 504 18.00 8.33 -18.45
C PHE A 504 19.32 7.57 -18.33
N ILE A 505 19.59 6.95 -17.17
CA ILE A 505 20.71 6.02 -16.98
C ILE A 505 20.25 4.81 -16.19
N GLU A 506 20.28 3.63 -16.79
CA GLU A 506 19.83 2.39 -16.13
C GLU A 506 20.82 1.92 -15.06
N TYR A 507 22.11 2.07 -15.33
CA TYR A 507 23.18 1.66 -14.44
C TYR A 507 24.43 2.52 -14.64
N PHE A 508 24.87 3.16 -13.57
CA PHE A 508 26.14 3.87 -13.50
C PHE A 508 26.91 3.37 -12.29
N ALA A 509 28.11 2.84 -12.51
CA ALA A 509 29.02 2.45 -11.43
C ALA A 509 30.36 3.14 -11.62
N MET A 510 30.89 3.69 -10.53
CA MET A 510 32.21 4.28 -10.47
C MET A 510 32.94 3.81 -9.21
N ALA A 511 34.25 3.63 -9.30
CA ALA A 511 35.07 3.15 -8.18
C ALA A 511 35.86 4.27 -7.45
N PHE A 512 36.03 5.44 -8.09
CA PHE A 512 36.82 6.56 -7.58
C PHE A 512 36.09 7.89 -7.83
N PRO A 513 36.00 8.82 -6.86
CA PRO A 513 36.72 8.84 -5.58
C PRO A 513 36.09 7.99 -4.47
N LEU A 514 34.83 7.57 -4.62
CA LEU A 514 34.15 6.64 -3.73
C LEU A 514 33.39 5.61 -4.58
N PRO A 515 33.46 4.30 -4.27
CA PRO A 515 32.63 3.29 -4.93
C PRO A 515 31.14 3.64 -4.81
N LEU A 516 30.52 3.97 -5.94
CA LEU A 516 29.11 4.36 -6.02
C LEU A 516 28.46 3.66 -7.21
N THR A 517 27.30 3.06 -6.94
CA THR A 517 26.44 2.51 -7.98
C THR A 517 25.09 3.23 -7.92
N ILE A 518 24.72 3.90 -9.00
CA ILE A 518 23.40 4.51 -9.20
C ILE A 518 22.67 3.66 -10.21
N GLN A 519 21.49 3.18 -9.84
CA GLN A 519 20.62 2.42 -10.73
C GLN A 519 19.34 3.21 -11.00
N GLN A 520 18.79 3.05 -12.20
CA GLN A 520 17.48 3.58 -12.60
C GLN A 520 17.37 5.10 -12.37
N LEU A 521 18.36 5.85 -12.85
CA LEU A 521 18.26 7.29 -12.99
C LEU A 521 17.19 7.61 -14.04
N THR A 522 16.11 8.25 -13.61
CA THR A 522 14.99 8.61 -14.48
C THR A 522 15.12 10.07 -14.91
N GLY A 523 14.95 10.34 -16.20
CA GLY A 523 14.82 11.69 -16.74
C GLY A 523 13.37 12.13 -16.81
N ALA A 524 13.14 13.44 -16.74
CA ALA A 524 11.84 14.07 -16.90
C ALA A 524 11.90 15.22 -17.90
N VAL A 525 10.88 15.35 -18.74
CA VAL A 525 10.58 16.56 -19.51
C VAL A 525 9.24 17.06 -19.03
N PHE A 526 9.13 18.35 -18.72
CA PHE A 526 7.90 18.89 -18.16
C PHE A 526 7.45 20.19 -18.81
N TYR A 527 6.15 20.43 -18.70
CA TYR A 527 5.50 21.68 -19.00
C TYR A 527 4.44 21.99 -17.94
N ASP A 528 4.64 23.09 -17.23
CA ASP A 528 3.78 23.58 -16.16
C ASP A 528 3.07 24.86 -16.65
N VAL A 529 1.78 24.97 -16.33
CA VAL A 529 0.97 26.16 -16.61
C VAL A 529 0.18 26.48 -15.36
N GLY A 530 0.17 27.74 -14.94
CA GLY A 530 -0.52 28.14 -13.73
C GLY A 530 -0.94 29.60 -13.72
N ALA A 531 -1.94 29.90 -12.89
CA ALA A 531 -2.38 31.26 -12.64
C ALA A 531 -2.96 31.39 -11.22
N THR A 532 -2.78 32.56 -10.62
CA THR A 532 -3.48 32.98 -9.40
C THR A 532 -4.14 34.33 -9.62
N TRP A 533 -5.31 34.55 -9.03
CA TRP A 533 -6.04 35.82 -9.15
C TRP A 533 -6.97 36.05 -7.96
N ASN A 534 -7.40 37.30 -7.76
CA ASN A 534 -8.37 37.64 -6.73
C ASN A 534 -9.75 37.88 -7.35
N ARG A 535 -9.84 38.82 -8.29
CA ARG A 535 -11.09 39.15 -9.02
C ARG A 535 -11.09 38.51 -10.39
N ASN A 536 -12.25 37.99 -10.83
CA ASN A 536 -12.33 37.30 -12.12
C ASN A 536 -11.99 38.21 -13.31
N SER A 537 -12.16 39.53 -13.18
CA SER A 537 -11.74 40.52 -14.18
C SER A 537 -10.22 40.67 -14.32
N GLU A 538 -9.44 40.20 -13.35
CA GLU A 538 -7.97 40.22 -13.38
C GLU A 538 -7.41 39.04 -14.18
N PHE A 539 -8.20 37.97 -14.38
CA PHE A 539 -7.78 36.81 -15.15
C PHE A 539 -7.75 37.15 -16.63
N LYS A 540 -6.53 37.14 -17.20
CA LYS A 540 -6.28 37.41 -18.62
C LYS A 540 -5.50 36.24 -19.20
N GLY A 541 -5.98 35.68 -20.31
CA GLY A 541 -5.32 34.57 -21.00
C GLY A 541 -4.06 35.01 -21.73
N ALA A 542 -4.17 35.14 -23.05
CA ALA A 542 -3.11 35.68 -23.91
C ALA A 542 -3.58 36.98 -24.59
N GLY A 543 -2.64 37.85 -24.91
CA GLY A 543 -2.91 39.09 -25.62
C GLY A 543 -1.64 39.86 -25.95
N GLY A 544 -1.79 40.88 -26.78
CA GLY A 544 -0.70 41.67 -27.35
C GLY A 544 -1.13 42.14 -28.74
N GLY A 545 -0.56 43.25 -29.21
CA GLY A 545 -0.86 43.80 -30.53
C GLY A 545 -0.33 42.87 -31.64
N ASP A 546 0.82 43.20 -32.21
CA ASP A 546 1.40 42.42 -33.31
C ASP A 546 2.01 41.08 -32.85
N GLN A 547 2.27 40.90 -31.55
CA GLN A 547 2.83 39.67 -30.98
C GLN A 547 2.03 39.24 -29.74
N THR A 548 1.64 37.97 -29.69
CA THR A 548 0.84 37.39 -28.61
C THR A 548 1.74 36.94 -27.45
N ARG A 549 1.38 37.33 -26.21
CA ARG A 549 2.03 36.84 -24.99
C ARG A 549 1.00 36.46 -23.93
N LEU A 550 1.40 35.63 -22.95
CA LEU A 550 0.59 35.34 -21.77
C LEU A 550 0.55 36.56 -20.84
N LEU A 551 -0.64 36.88 -20.31
CA LEU A 551 -0.83 38.04 -19.44
C LEU A 551 -0.97 37.63 -17.97
N GLY A 552 -2.07 36.96 -17.62
CA GLY A 552 -2.36 36.46 -16.27
C GLY A 552 -2.02 34.97 -16.08
N ILE A 553 -1.72 34.26 -17.17
CA ILE A 553 -1.23 32.88 -17.15
C ILE A 553 0.30 32.91 -17.14
N LYS A 554 0.90 32.00 -16.37
CA LYS A 554 2.34 31.74 -16.34
C LYS A 554 2.56 30.32 -16.82
N SER A 555 3.59 30.10 -17.63
CA SER A 555 4.00 28.76 -17.99
C SER A 555 5.50 28.61 -17.89
N GLY A 556 5.94 27.37 -17.69
CA GLY A 556 7.34 27.04 -17.68
C GLY A 556 7.55 25.62 -18.18
N PHE A 557 8.70 25.40 -18.81
CA PHE A 557 9.09 24.09 -19.33
C PHE A 557 10.50 23.75 -18.89
N GLY A 558 10.87 22.48 -18.98
CA GLY A 558 12.22 22.11 -18.61
C GLY A 558 12.51 20.62 -18.60
N LEU A 559 13.69 20.33 -18.05
CA LEU A 559 14.26 19.00 -17.96
C LEU A 559 14.56 18.67 -16.50
N GLY A 560 14.45 17.41 -16.13
CA GLY A 560 14.75 16.95 -14.78
C GLY A 560 15.42 15.59 -14.75
N ALA A 561 16.04 15.28 -13.62
CA ALA A 561 16.62 14.00 -13.30
C ALA A 561 16.16 13.56 -11.90
N ARG A 562 16.00 12.25 -11.71
CA ARG A 562 15.52 11.60 -10.49
C ARG A 562 16.47 10.48 -10.11
N VAL A 563 16.98 10.51 -8.89
CA VAL A 563 17.82 9.44 -8.34
C VAL A 563 17.15 8.89 -7.09
N ASN A 564 16.99 7.58 -7.02
CA ASN A 564 16.71 6.91 -5.76
C ASN A 564 18.03 6.60 -5.04
N LEU A 565 18.27 7.26 -3.90
CA LEU A 565 19.45 7.08 -3.05
C LEU A 565 19.18 6.10 -1.89
N GLY A 566 18.12 5.29 -1.99
CA GLY A 566 17.66 4.36 -0.95
C GLY A 566 16.85 5.05 0.15
N ILE A 567 17.47 6.00 0.86
CA ILE A 567 16.82 6.73 1.96
C ILE A 567 16.08 7.97 1.45
N PHE A 568 16.62 8.62 0.42
CA PHE A 568 16.04 9.82 -0.19
C PHE A 568 15.82 9.62 -1.68
N LEU A 569 14.75 10.21 -2.20
CA LEU A 569 14.62 10.46 -3.62
C LEU A 569 15.09 11.88 -3.90
N LEU A 570 16.19 12.01 -4.63
CA LEU A 570 16.72 13.31 -5.06
C LEU A 570 16.16 13.66 -6.43
N ARG A 571 15.69 14.90 -6.56
CA ARG A 571 15.23 15.48 -7.81
C ARG A 571 16.06 16.71 -8.14
N TYR A 572 16.51 16.77 -9.37
CA TYR A 572 17.05 17.98 -9.97
C TYR A 572 16.14 18.38 -11.14
N ASP A 573 15.67 19.63 -11.15
CA ASP A 573 14.91 20.20 -12.27
C ASP A 573 15.58 21.48 -12.74
N LEU A 574 15.66 21.65 -14.06
CA LEU A 574 16.09 22.88 -14.74
C LEU A 574 14.88 23.42 -15.50
N GLY A 575 14.35 24.57 -15.07
CA GLY A 575 13.11 25.13 -15.61
C GLY A 575 13.28 26.55 -16.14
N TRP A 576 12.62 26.86 -17.25
CA TRP A 576 12.52 28.20 -17.83
C TRP A 576 11.07 28.65 -17.81
N GLY A 577 10.81 29.85 -17.32
CA GLY A 577 9.53 30.53 -17.49
C GLY A 577 9.38 30.99 -18.94
N TRP A 578 8.17 30.92 -19.47
CA TRP A 578 7.86 31.25 -20.86
C TRP A 578 6.51 31.97 -20.94
N ASP A 579 6.45 33.10 -21.63
CA ASP A 579 5.20 33.85 -21.83
C ASP A 579 4.69 33.79 -23.28
N LEU A 580 5.10 32.77 -24.05
CA LEU A 580 4.93 32.62 -25.50
C LEU A 580 5.81 33.53 -26.36
N LEU A 581 6.46 34.54 -25.79
CA LEU A 581 7.31 35.48 -26.54
C LEU A 581 8.76 35.50 -26.01
N HIS A 582 8.92 35.52 -24.70
CA HIS A 582 10.20 35.58 -23.99
C HIS A 582 10.36 34.38 -23.07
N THR A 583 11.61 33.96 -22.89
CA THR A 583 12.01 32.95 -21.91
C THR A 583 12.79 33.63 -20.78
N THR A 584 12.58 33.20 -19.54
CA THR A 584 13.36 33.66 -18.39
C THR A 584 14.73 32.99 -18.37
N VAL A 585 15.62 33.45 -17.48
CA VAL A 585 16.85 32.70 -17.15
C VAL A 585 16.48 31.36 -16.50
N PRO A 586 17.27 30.29 -16.71
CA PRO A 586 16.98 29.00 -16.10
C PRO A 586 17.02 29.06 -14.57
N HIS A 587 16.02 28.46 -13.93
CA HIS A 587 16.00 28.18 -12.50
C HIS A 587 16.43 26.74 -12.23
N HIS A 588 17.29 26.55 -11.23
CA HIS A 588 17.80 25.25 -10.80
C HIS A 588 17.10 24.83 -9.52
N TYR A 589 16.41 23.69 -9.53
CA TYR A 589 15.71 23.17 -8.37
C TYR A 589 16.35 21.87 -7.90
N PHE A 590 16.85 21.87 -6.66
CA PHE A 590 17.25 20.65 -5.95
C PHE A 590 16.18 20.34 -4.91
N SER A 591 15.55 19.17 -4.97
CA SER A 591 14.47 18.84 -4.04
C SER A 591 14.45 17.36 -3.65
N PHE A 592 13.81 17.08 -2.52
CA PHE A 592 13.59 15.71 -2.04
C PHE A 592 12.15 15.23 -2.25
N GLY A 593 12.00 13.92 -2.39
CA GLY A 593 10.70 13.24 -2.43
C GLY A 593 10.24 12.93 -3.84
N ALA A 594 9.17 12.14 -3.93
CA ALA A 594 8.69 11.59 -5.19
C ALA A 594 8.11 12.64 -6.14
N GLU A 595 7.99 12.27 -7.40
CA GLU A 595 7.27 13.07 -8.40
C GLU A 595 5.77 13.16 -8.09
N PHE A 596 5.11 14.21 -8.57
CA PHE A 596 3.70 14.45 -8.28
C PHE A 596 2.77 13.52 -9.04
#